data_AF-I7M1X3-F1
#
_entry.id   AF-I7M1X3-F1
#
_cell.length_a   1.000
_cell.length_b   1.000
_cell.length_c   1.000
_cell.angle_alpha   90.00
_cell.angle_beta   90.00
_cell.angle_gamma   90.00
#
_symmetry.space_group_name_H-M   'P 1'
#
loop_
_entity.id
_entity.type
_entity.pdbx_description
1 polymer ?
#
loop_
_entity_poly.entity_id
_entity_poly.type
_entity_poly.pdbx_seq_one_letter_code
_entity_poly.pdbx_strand_id
1 'polypeptide(L)'
;MINNIFVLHILLMCALVSVSGILKVNTETHQIIDQNGRERIFHGVNAVQKSFPYIPNTDVFDPCSSLSEQDFKNMKEWGLNAIRLGTMWPGVEPQKGFYNETYLNQLKYIVDTAGKYGIYTLLDMHQDLFSEKFCGDGIPLWLIPEAEYKYFPLPIPKKIEFNNQSGLPMDCNITTGWGTYYFSYDVAEGFEKLYTNYEGRLNLMAQFWGKIAQTFKGNPFVLGYELINEPFAGNIFKNPLLLIPGFADRLRLQDAYEIIAQEIRKYDEDHIIFFEPVTWDNMIKVGFTQPPGGNKYSDRSVLAYHYYNPPDFAMGLFFNERNKDIQRLNVGGFLTEFFVSGGSFAENQKVMDMCDKYNQGWLGWIYKPYADPYRDEGRCTYNNGTNGGFYYNNGTAVYEIVHTIVRTYASAIAGKSINQYFNNTSGEYQLEYRLCIECGQTEINYNAEHYYPQGFNIQISGNASYILTSDQVFVIPNSNSKNNEVISVKITTVIEKQIIE
;
A
#
# COMPACT_ATOMS: atom_id res chain seq x y z
N MET A 1 -51.61 12.36 8.77
CA MET A 1 -50.74 11.24 8.30
C MET A 1 -49.67 11.68 7.29
N ILE A 2 -49.23 12.95 7.29
CA ILE A 2 -48.23 13.47 6.31
C ILE A 2 -46.94 13.99 6.98
N ASN A 3 -46.89 14.09 8.32
CA ASN A 3 -45.72 14.65 9.02
C ASN A 3 -44.66 13.62 9.49
N ASN A 4 -44.86 12.31 9.29
CA ASN A 4 -43.90 11.29 9.73
C ASN A 4 -42.89 10.83 8.66
N ILE A 5 -43.10 11.19 7.38
CA ILE A 5 -42.20 10.78 6.29
C ILE A 5 -41.02 11.76 6.14
N PHE A 6 -41.23 13.04 6.47
CA PHE A 6 -40.18 14.07 6.39
C PHE A 6 -39.15 13.96 7.52
N VAL A 7 -39.56 13.52 8.72
CA VAL A 7 -38.67 13.33 9.86
C VAL A 7 -37.78 12.09 9.66
N LEU A 8 -38.24 11.07 8.94
CA LEU A 8 -37.43 9.90 8.61
C LEU A 8 -36.37 10.20 7.53
N HIS A 9 -36.66 11.08 6.56
CA HIS A 9 -35.68 11.49 5.55
C HIS A 9 -34.60 12.43 6.11
N ILE A 10 -34.93 13.26 7.10
CA ILE A 10 -33.96 14.16 7.74
C ILE A 10 -33.11 13.42 8.81
N LEU A 11 -33.64 12.35 9.44
CA LEU A 11 -32.84 11.47 10.30
C LEU A 11 -31.97 10.46 9.51
N LEU A 12 -32.32 10.11 8.26
CA LEU A 12 -31.47 9.27 7.40
C LEU A 12 -30.34 10.04 6.69
N MET A 13 -30.40 11.37 6.59
CA MET A 13 -29.28 12.17 6.07
C MET A 13 -28.26 12.59 7.14
N CYS A 14 -28.52 12.32 8.42
CA CYS A 14 -27.60 12.63 9.54
C CYS A 14 -26.81 11.42 10.09
N ALA A 15 -26.87 10.27 9.44
CA ALA A 15 -25.93 9.17 9.63
C ALA A 15 -25.53 8.73 8.22
N LEU A 16 -24.33 9.01 7.70
CA LEU A 16 -23.12 8.28 8.04
C LEU A 16 -21.92 9.04 7.44
N VAL A 17 -21.51 10.16 8.03
CA VAL A 17 -20.08 10.43 8.04
C VAL A 17 -19.59 9.62 9.22
N SER A 18 -19.16 8.38 8.99
CA SER A 18 -18.34 7.72 10.00
C SER A 18 -17.18 8.69 10.23
N VAL A 19 -17.14 9.34 11.39
CA VAL A 19 -16.00 10.18 11.78
C VAL A 19 -14.82 9.25 11.64
N SER A 20 -13.99 9.44 10.61
CA SER A 20 -12.84 8.57 10.38
C SER A 20 -12.00 8.64 11.65
N GLY A 21 -11.76 7.48 12.24
CA GLY A 21 -10.98 7.33 13.46
C GLY A 21 -9.67 6.65 13.16
N ILE A 22 -8.77 6.71 14.12
CA ILE A 22 -7.48 6.02 14.08
C ILE A 22 -7.73 4.51 13.95
N LEU A 23 -7.09 3.91 12.96
CA LEU A 23 -7.12 2.47 12.69
C LEU A 23 -6.26 1.71 13.69
N LYS A 24 -6.63 0.46 13.97
CA LYS A 24 -5.84 -0.47 14.79
C LYS A 24 -5.75 -1.83 14.13
N VAL A 25 -4.95 -2.72 14.69
CA VAL A 25 -4.93 -4.14 14.36
C VAL A 25 -5.63 -4.91 15.48
N ASN A 26 -6.61 -5.73 15.11
CA ASN A 26 -7.13 -6.76 16.01
C ASN A 26 -6.15 -7.93 16.05
N THR A 27 -5.47 -8.15 17.18
CA THR A 27 -4.44 -9.18 17.30
C THR A 27 -4.98 -10.61 17.33
N GLU A 28 -6.29 -10.82 17.45
CA GLU A 28 -6.91 -12.16 17.35
C GLU A 28 -7.30 -12.53 15.92
N THR A 29 -7.66 -11.54 15.09
CA THR A 29 -8.04 -11.76 13.69
C THR A 29 -6.94 -11.36 12.71
N HIS A 30 -5.93 -10.62 13.19
CA HIS A 30 -4.86 -10.01 12.41
C HIS A 30 -5.34 -9.01 11.35
N GLN A 31 -6.54 -8.47 11.55
CA GLN A 31 -7.18 -7.54 10.63
C GLN A 31 -7.02 -6.10 11.09
N ILE A 32 -6.91 -5.18 10.13
CA ILE A 32 -7.03 -3.77 10.43
C ILE A 32 -8.50 -3.49 10.77
N ILE A 33 -8.75 -2.76 11.85
CA ILE A 33 -10.07 -2.38 12.33
C ILE A 33 -10.19 -0.87 12.46
N ASP A 34 -11.39 -0.35 12.24
CA ASP A 34 -11.71 1.04 12.52
C ASP A 34 -12.14 1.25 13.99
N GLN A 35 -12.42 2.50 14.36
CA GLN A 35 -12.82 2.90 15.70
C GLN A 35 -14.13 2.27 16.18
N ASN A 36 -14.96 1.76 15.26
CA ASN A 36 -16.18 1.03 15.59
C ASN A 36 -15.92 -0.48 15.75
N GLY A 37 -14.69 -0.95 15.53
CA GLY A 37 -14.34 -2.36 15.59
C GLY A 37 -14.68 -3.13 14.32
N ARG A 38 -14.98 -2.45 13.21
CA ARG A 38 -15.23 -3.11 11.91
C ARG A 38 -13.91 -3.52 11.29
N GLU A 39 -13.81 -4.73 10.75
CA GLU A 39 -12.66 -5.13 9.93
C GLU A 39 -12.66 -4.29 8.64
N ARG A 40 -11.51 -3.71 8.29
CA ARG A 40 -11.33 -2.80 7.16
C ARG A 40 -10.40 -3.42 6.14
N ILE A 41 -10.89 -3.50 4.89
CA ILE A 41 -10.11 -3.99 3.75
C ILE A 41 -9.79 -2.82 2.85
N PHE A 42 -8.51 -2.71 2.49
CA PHE A 42 -7.99 -1.61 1.71
C PHE A 42 -7.50 -2.11 0.36
N HIS A 43 -8.11 -1.61 -0.72
CA HIS A 43 -7.71 -1.87 -2.10
C HIS A 43 -7.27 -0.55 -2.71
N GLY A 44 -6.09 -0.53 -3.32
CA GLY A 44 -5.52 0.72 -3.80
C GLY A 44 -4.31 0.54 -4.70
N VAL A 45 -3.60 1.64 -4.90
CA VAL A 45 -2.49 1.73 -5.85
C VAL A 45 -1.33 2.55 -5.29
N ASN A 46 -0.15 2.31 -5.85
CA ASN A 46 1.05 3.08 -5.57
C ASN A 46 1.08 4.40 -6.37
N ALA A 47 1.54 5.46 -5.71
CA ALA A 47 1.74 6.79 -6.26
C ALA A 47 3.10 7.33 -5.78
N VAL A 48 4.16 7.11 -6.57
CA VAL A 48 5.53 7.38 -6.15
C VAL A 48 6.27 8.21 -7.20
N GLN A 49 6.50 9.49 -6.90
CA GLN A 49 7.38 10.37 -7.68
C GLN A 49 8.82 10.22 -7.17
N LYS A 50 9.62 9.39 -7.85
CA LYS A 50 10.98 9.02 -7.41
C LYS A 50 12.04 10.10 -7.65
N SER A 51 11.77 11.02 -8.58
CA SER A 51 12.69 12.06 -9.01
C SER A 51 12.25 13.45 -8.59
N PHE A 52 13.18 14.39 -8.46
CA PHE A 52 12.87 15.79 -8.17
C PHE A 52 11.73 16.31 -9.08
N PRO A 53 10.66 16.92 -8.51
CA PRO A 53 10.55 17.48 -7.16
C PRO A 53 10.09 16.51 -6.06
N TYR A 54 10.11 15.20 -6.31
CA TYR A 54 9.74 14.10 -5.39
C TYR A 54 8.28 14.09 -4.93
N ILE A 55 7.44 14.89 -5.60
CA ILE A 55 6.01 15.05 -5.32
C ILE A 55 5.27 15.09 -6.66
N PRO A 56 4.15 14.37 -6.82
CA PRO A 56 3.31 14.47 -8.02
C PRO A 56 2.74 15.87 -8.23
N ASN A 57 2.36 16.20 -9.47
CA ASN A 57 1.62 17.43 -9.77
C ASN A 57 0.18 17.34 -9.23
N THR A 58 -0.26 18.30 -8.42
CA THR A 58 -1.59 18.27 -7.78
C THR A 58 -2.59 19.25 -8.41
N ASP A 59 -2.16 20.10 -9.35
CA ASP A 59 -2.96 21.22 -9.86
C ASP A 59 -3.97 20.80 -10.92
N VAL A 60 -3.52 20.03 -11.92
CA VAL A 60 -4.31 19.65 -13.09
C VAL A 60 -4.10 18.17 -13.39
N PHE A 61 -5.18 17.50 -13.80
CA PHE A 61 -5.10 16.13 -14.29
C PHE A 61 -4.14 16.05 -15.48
N ASP A 62 -3.13 15.20 -15.33
CA ASP A 62 -2.19 14.77 -16.34
C ASP A 62 -2.09 13.26 -16.24
N PRO A 63 -2.27 12.49 -17.34
CA PRO A 63 -2.28 11.03 -17.27
C PRO A 63 -0.99 10.46 -16.66
N CYS A 64 0.09 11.23 -16.68
CA CYS A 64 1.45 10.78 -16.49
C CYS A 64 2.03 11.03 -15.09
N SER A 65 1.79 12.21 -14.54
CA SER A 65 2.52 12.74 -13.39
C SER A 65 1.62 13.38 -12.34
N SER A 66 0.32 13.53 -12.60
CA SER A 66 -0.57 14.14 -11.62
C SER A 66 -1.06 13.15 -10.56
N LEU A 67 -1.26 13.68 -9.36
CA LEU A 67 -2.10 13.13 -8.31
C LEU A 67 -3.05 14.24 -7.81
N SER A 68 -3.91 14.67 -8.73
CA SER A 68 -4.88 15.76 -8.60
C SER A 68 -6.22 15.26 -8.04
N GLU A 69 -7.15 16.19 -7.77
CA GLU A 69 -8.49 15.84 -7.29
C GLU A 69 -9.26 14.91 -8.26
N GLN A 70 -9.06 15.06 -9.58
CA GLN A 70 -9.65 14.17 -10.58
C GLN A 70 -9.12 12.74 -10.47
N ASP A 71 -7.86 12.57 -10.04
CA ASP A 71 -7.26 11.25 -9.85
C ASP A 71 -7.94 10.49 -8.71
N PHE A 72 -8.17 11.16 -7.58
CA PHE A 72 -8.91 10.58 -6.45
C PHE A 72 -10.37 10.29 -6.78
N LYS A 73 -11.01 11.13 -7.59
CA LYS A 73 -12.35 10.86 -8.10
C LYS A 73 -12.38 9.56 -8.93
N ASN A 74 -11.43 9.38 -9.84
CA ASN A 74 -11.31 8.18 -10.65
C ASN A 74 -11.10 6.93 -9.77
N MET A 75 -10.17 7.01 -8.80
CA MET A 75 -9.91 5.91 -7.86
C MET A 75 -11.17 5.52 -7.08
N LYS A 76 -11.92 6.52 -6.58
CA LYS A 76 -13.19 6.28 -5.87
C LYS A 76 -14.23 5.61 -6.78
N GLU A 77 -14.38 6.07 -8.02
CA GLU A 77 -15.30 5.48 -9.01
C GLU A 77 -14.95 4.01 -9.31
N TRP A 78 -13.68 3.64 -9.21
CA TRP A 78 -13.21 2.26 -9.35
C TRP A 78 -13.30 1.43 -8.06
N GLY A 79 -13.80 2.02 -6.97
CA GLY A 79 -13.97 1.35 -5.68
C GLY A 79 -12.69 1.24 -4.84
N LEU A 80 -11.61 1.93 -5.23
CA LEU A 80 -10.38 2.00 -4.45
C LEU A 80 -10.55 2.93 -3.25
N ASN A 81 -9.95 2.55 -2.13
CA ASN A 81 -10.05 3.28 -0.86
C ASN A 81 -8.68 3.49 -0.18
N ALA A 82 -7.58 3.23 -0.89
CA ALA A 82 -6.24 3.49 -0.38
C ALA A 82 -5.24 3.89 -1.47
N ILE A 83 -4.17 4.58 -1.07
CA ILE A 83 -2.98 4.82 -1.86
C ILE A 83 -1.72 4.56 -1.02
N ARG A 84 -0.67 4.06 -1.65
CA ARG A 84 0.71 4.07 -1.12
C ARG A 84 1.44 5.26 -1.71
N LEU A 85 1.68 6.28 -0.90
CA LEU A 85 2.25 7.55 -1.33
C LEU A 85 3.74 7.61 -1.03
N GLY A 86 4.54 7.76 -2.09
CA GLY A 86 5.98 7.95 -1.98
C GLY A 86 6.32 9.19 -1.14
N THR A 87 7.00 8.97 -0.03
CA THR A 87 7.45 9.96 0.94
C THR A 87 8.98 9.98 0.92
N MET A 88 9.53 10.65 -0.09
CA MET A 88 10.97 10.60 -0.37
C MET A 88 11.76 11.37 0.69
N TRP A 89 12.77 10.75 1.32
CA TRP A 89 13.65 11.43 2.26
C TRP A 89 14.36 12.68 1.68
N PRO A 90 14.88 12.72 0.44
CA PRO A 90 15.41 13.96 -0.14
C PRO A 90 14.35 15.05 -0.33
N GLY A 91 13.06 14.69 -0.44
CA GLY A 91 11.96 15.64 -0.45
C GLY A 91 11.72 16.26 0.94
N VAL A 92 11.71 15.43 1.98
CA VAL A 92 11.48 15.85 3.38
C VAL A 92 12.67 16.60 3.98
N GLU A 93 13.89 16.14 3.74
CA GLU A 93 15.13 16.67 4.30
C GLU A 93 16.18 16.83 3.18
N PRO A 94 16.03 17.85 2.30
CA PRO A 94 16.95 18.06 1.17
C PRO A 94 18.38 18.41 1.59
N GLN A 95 18.58 18.89 2.83
CA GLN A 95 19.88 19.12 3.44
C GLN A 95 19.83 18.68 4.90
N LYS A 96 20.94 18.13 5.41
CA LYS A 96 21.05 17.64 6.79
C LYS A 96 20.54 18.66 7.81
N GLY A 97 19.50 18.29 8.55
CA GLY A 97 18.85 19.10 9.59
C GLY A 97 17.88 20.18 9.07
N PHE A 98 17.68 20.30 7.75
CA PHE A 98 16.78 21.29 7.15
C PHE A 98 15.57 20.60 6.52
N TYR A 99 14.48 20.55 7.26
CA TYR A 99 13.22 19.98 6.78
C TYR A 99 12.49 20.94 5.82
N ASN A 100 12.00 20.39 4.72
CA ASN A 100 11.30 21.14 3.68
C ASN A 100 9.80 21.23 3.98
N GLU A 101 9.39 22.30 4.67
CA GLU A 101 7.99 22.54 5.01
C GLU A 101 7.08 22.69 3.77
N THR A 102 7.61 23.15 2.63
CA THR A 102 6.82 23.22 1.38
C THR A 102 6.44 21.81 0.90
N TYR A 103 7.41 20.88 0.92
CA TYR A 103 7.16 19.48 0.57
C TYR A 103 6.17 18.81 1.53
N LEU A 104 6.35 18.99 2.83
CA LEU A 104 5.46 18.44 3.86
C LEU A 104 4.03 18.97 3.74
N ASN A 105 3.85 20.26 3.44
CA ASN A 105 2.53 20.84 3.20
C ASN A 105 1.87 20.27 1.93
N GLN A 106 2.64 19.97 0.88
CA GLN A 106 2.12 19.31 -0.32
C GLN A 106 1.72 17.85 -0.05
N LEU A 107 2.53 17.08 0.70
CA LEU A 107 2.12 15.75 1.14
C LEU A 107 0.82 15.80 1.94
N LYS A 108 0.72 16.74 2.89
CA LYS A 108 -0.51 16.94 3.67
C LYS A 108 -1.71 17.28 2.78
N TYR A 109 -1.53 18.16 1.80
CA TYR A 109 -2.59 18.49 0.84
C TYR A 109 -3.07 17.26 0.08
N ILE A 110 -2.15 16.40 -0.39
CA ILE A 110 -2.47 15.14 -1.07
C ILE A 110 -3.27 14.22 -0.14
N VAL A 111 -2.80 13.99 1.08
CA VAL A 111 -3.47 13.12 2.07
C VAL A 111 -4.87 13.63 2.41
N ASP A 112 -5.00 14.93 2.71
CA ASP A 112 -6.28 15.54 3.06
C ASP A 112 -7.26 15.52 1.88
N THR A 113 -6.75 15.67 0.65
CA THR A 113 -7.58 15.61 -0.56
C THR A 113 -8.02 14.18 -0.84
N ALA A 114 -7.14 13.18 -0.76
CA ALA A 114 -7.49 11.76 -0.84
C ALA A 114 -8.56 11.39 0.19
N GLY A 115 -8.42 11.88 1.43
CA GLY A 115 -9.38 11.68 2.52
C GLY A 115 -10.80 12.16 2.21
N LYS A 116 -10.98 13.26 1.46
CA LYS A 116 -12.31 13.73 1.01
C LYS A 116 -13.04 12.69 0.14
N TYR A 117 -12.29 11.82 -0.53
CA TYR A 117 -12.80 10.75 -1.37
C TYR A 117 -12.88 9.40 -0.65
N GLY A 118 -12.58 9.36 0.66
CA GLY A 118 -12.54 8.12 1.44
C GLY A 118 -11.30 7.27 1.18
N ILE A 119 -10.25 7.86 0.59
CA ILE A 119 -9.00 7.18 0.26
C ILE A 119 -7.98 7.41 1.38
N TYR A 120 -7.54 6.32 2.00
CA TYR A 120 -6.52 6.32 3.06
C TYR A 120 -5.12 6.30 2.46
N THR A 121 -4.16 6.96 3.10
CA THR A 121 -2.78 7.08 2.61
C THR A 121 -1.82 6.31 3.51
N LEU A 122 -1.12 5.33 2.94
CA LEU A 122 0.09 4.76 3.51
C LEU A 122 1.27 5.62 3.07
N LEU A 123 1.99 6.22 4.02
CA LEU A 123 3.18 7.01 3.73
C LEU A 123 4.37 6.05 3.68
N ASP A 124 4.99 5.95 2.52
CA ASP A 124 6.06 5.01 2.23
C ASP A 124 7.39 5.75 2.08
N MET A 125 8.37 5.45 2.93
CA MET A 125 9.73 5.91 2.70
C MET A 125 10.35 5.09 1.57
N HIS A 126 10.06 5.55 0.36
CA HIS A 126 10.44 4.84 -0.84
C HIS A 126 11.93 5.02 -1.12
N GLN A 127 12.55 3.92 -1.53
CA GLN A 127 13.91 3.89 -2.05
C GLN A 127 14.02 2.73 -3.02
N ASP A 128 14.84 2.91 -4.05
CA ASP A 128 15.43 1.81 -4.79
C ASP A 128 16.92 2.02 -4.90
N LEU A 129 17.71 0.95 -4.83
CA LEU A 129 19.16 1.00 -4.93
C LEU A 129 19.81 2.04 -4.01
N PHE A 130 19.16 2.32 -2.87
CA PHE A 130 19.57 3.25 -1.84
C PHE A 130 19.57 4.73 -2.24
N SER A 131 20.15 5.16 -3.37
CA SER A 131 20.30 6.59 -3.66
C SER A 131 20.51 6.86 -5.14
N GLU A 132 20.20 8.09 -5.58
CA GLU A 132 20.53 8.59 -6.93
C GLU A 132 22.02 8.47 -7.24
N LYS A 133 22.90 8.45 -6.22
CA LYS A 133 24.34 8.19 -6.41
C LYS A 133 24.61 6.82 -7.05
N PHE A 134 23.68 5.87 -6.92
CA PHE A 134 23.80 4.49 -7.35
C PHE A 134 22.72 4.10 -8.38
N CYS A 135 22.28 5.04 -9.21
CA CYS A 135 21.20 4.83 -10.18
C CYS A 135 19.84 4.53 -9.55
N GLY A 136 19.68 4.89 -8.28
CA GLY A 136 18.49 4.67 -7.48
C GLY A 136 17.80 5.96 -7.04
N ASP A 137 17.16 5.88 -5.89
CA ASP A 137 16.43 6.97 -5.24
C ASP A 137 16.27 6.67 -3.73
N GLY A 138 15.69 7.62 -2.99
CA GLY A 138 15.29 7.40 -1.59
C GLY A 138 16.21 8.01 -0.54
N ILE A 139 17.49 7.63 -0.46
CA ILE A 139 18.43 8.20 0.53
C ILE A 139 19.09 9.47 -0.04
N PRO A 140 19.08 10.60 0.72
CA PRO A 140 19.55 11.87 0.20
C PRO A 140 21.07 11.92 0.01
N LEU A 141 21.52 12.63 -1.03
CA LEU A 141 22.94 12.70 -1.42
C LEU A 141 23.86 13.24 -0.32
N TRP A 142 23.36 14.10 0.58
CA TRP A 142 24.16 14.62 1.69
C TRP A 142 24.54 13.53 2.73
N LEU A 143 23.86 12.38 2.71
CA LEU A 143 24.20 11.20 3.52
C LEU A 143 25.22 10.27 2.83
N ILE A 144 25.56 10.55 1.57
CA ILE A 144 26.39 9.72 0.68
C ILE A 144 27.65 10.50 0.25
N PRO A 145 28.60 10.76 1.17
CA PRO A 145 29.81 11.49 0.83
C PRO A 145 30.64 10.71 -0.19
N GLU A 146 30.95 11.33 -1.33
CA GLU A 146 31.66 10.69 -2.46
C GLU A 146 33.01 10.07 -2.06
N ALA A 147 33.67 10.62 -1.05
CA ALA A 147 34.93 10.07 -0.54
C ALA A 147 34.81 8.62 -0.02
N GLU A 148 33.61 8.20 0.39
CA GLU A 148 33.32 6.88 0.95
C GLU A 148 32.80 5.86 -0.07
N TYR A 149 32.35 6.29 -1.25
CA TYR A 149 31.63 5.46 -2.23
C TYR A 149 32.25 5.62 -3.62
N LYS A 150 33.30 4.84 -3.90
CA LYS A 150 34.17 4.98 -5.08
C LYS A 150 34.17 3.75 -5.98
N TYR A 151 33.44 2.71 -5.60
CA TYR A 151 33.50 1.40 -6.24
C TYR A 151 32.25 1.09 -7.06
N PHE A 152 31.18 1.87 -6.96
CA PHE A 152 29.97 1.66 -7.75
C PHE A 152 30.27 1.61 -9.26
N PRO A 153 29.82 0.58 -10.02
CA PRO A 153 28.91 -0.49 -9.60
C PRO A 153 29.59 -1.86 -9.31
N LEU A 154 30.89 -1.91 -9.01
CA LEU A 154 31.61 -3.18 -8.78
C LEU A 154 30.91 -4.06 -7.73
N PRO A 155 30.90 -5.40 -7.93
CA PRO A 155 31.58 -6.17 -8.98
C PRO A 155 30.84 -6.30 -10.31
N ILE A 156 29.75 -5.55 -10.52
CA ILE A 156 28.95 -5.63 -11.75
C ILE A 156 29.80 -5.13 -12.93
N PRO A 157 29.91 -5.89 -14.04
CA PRO A 157 30.78 -5.55 -15.16
C PRO A 157 30.16 -4.48 -16.07
N LYS A 158 29.76 -3.34 -15.50
CA LYS A 158 29.26 -2.15 -16.19
C LYS A 158 30.14 -0.96 -15.85
N LYS A 159 30.59 -0.23 -16.87
CA LYS A 159 31.19 1.09 -16.68
C LYS A 159 30.07 2.12 -16.61
N ILE A 160 30.08 2.92 -15.55
CA ILE A 160 29.14 4.04 -15.37
C ILE A 160 29.91 5.34 -15.50
N GLU A 161 29.41 6.23 -16.37
CA GLU A 161 29.91 7.60 -16.48
C GLU A 161 29.16 8.49 -15.50
N PHE A 162 29.88 9.40 -14.86
CA PHE A 162 29.32 10.34 -13.89
C PHE A 162 29.41 11.75 -14.44
N ASN A 163 28.37 12.54 -14.16
CA ASN A 163 28.35 13.94 -14.49
C ASN A 163 29.33 14.70 -13.58
N ASN A 164 30.28 15.43 -14.17
CA ASN A 164 31.33 16.14 -13.41
C ASN A 164 30.81 17.26 -12.49
N GLN A 165 29.59 17.78 -12.74
CA GLN A 165 29.00 18.85 -11.94
C GLN A 165 28.14 18.30 -10.80
N SER A 166 27.26 17.34 -11.08
CA SER A 166 26.35 16.78 -10.08
C SER A 166 26.92 15.57 -9.33
N GLY A 167 27.94 14.90 -9.88
CA GLY A 167 28.47 13.64 -9.34
C GLY A 167 27.52 12.46 -9.48
N LEU A 168 26.45 12.59 -10.28
CA LEU A 168 25.43 11.58 -10.50
C LEU A 168 25.72 10.72 -11.74
N PRO A 169 25.30 9.44 -11.75
CA PRO A 169 25.45 8.57 -12.91
C PRO A 169 24.65 9.08 -14.11
N MET A 170 25.23 8.98 -15.31
CA MET A 170 24.63 9.43 -16.58
C MET A 170 23.94 8.33 -17.36
N ASP A 171 24.40 7.07 -17.24
CA ASP A 171 23.79 5.90 -17.88
C ASP A 171 23.65 4.77 -16.85
N CYS A 172 22.40 4.55 -16.46
CA CYS A 172 21.99 3.56 -15.49
C CYS A 172 21.41 2.30 -16.13
N ASN A 173 21.35 2.24 -17.47
CA ASN A 173 20.77 1.09 -18.15
C ASN A 173 21.73 -0.10 -18.13
N ILE A 174 21.21 -1.24 -17.67
CA ILE A 174 21.92 -2.51 -17.66
C ILE A 174 21.02 -3.64 -18.17
N THR A 175 21.58 -4.51 -19.01
CA THR A 175 20.83 -5.59 -19.69
C THR A 175 20.23 -6.60 -18.72
N THR A 176 20.85 -6.81 -17.55
CA THR A 176 20.37 -7.74 -16.52
C THR A 176 19.27 -7.16 -15.63
N GLY A 177 18.84 -5.91 -15.87
CA GLY A 177 17.85 -5.20 -15.07
C GLY A 177 18.47 -4.44 -13.90
N TRP A 178 17.86 -3.30 -13.57
CA TRP A 178 18.34 -2.34 -12.58
C TRP A 178 18.56 -2.96 -11.19
N GLY A 179 17.72 -3.93 -10.79
CA GLY A 179 17.83 -4.63 -9.50
C GLY A 179 19.16 -5.35 -9.30
N THR A 180 19.92 -5.60 -10.36
CA THR A 180 21.29 -6.14 -10.25
C THR A 180 22.20 -5.23 -9.41
N TYR A 181 21.98 -3.91 -9.46
CA TYR A 181 22.81 -2.93 -8.73
C TYR A 181 22.76 -3.05 -7.22
N TYR A 182 21.74 -3.70 -6.66
CA TYR A 182 21.69 -4.06 -5.24
C TYR A 182 22.90 -4.92 -4.81
N PHE A 183 23.43 -5.73 -5.74
CA PHE A 183 24.62 -6.55 -5.53
C PHE A 183 25.93 -5.81 -5.87
N SER A 184 25.94 -4.47 -5.84
CA SER A 184 27.17 -3.69 -5.87
C SER A 184 27.67 -3.39 -4.45
N TYR A 185 29.00 -3.30 -4.28
CA TYR A 185 29.63 -3.11 -2.97
C TYR A 185 29.14 -1.83 -2.29
N ASP A 186 29.08 -0.72 -3.02
CA ASP A 186 28.75 0.59 -2.48
C ASP A 186 27.26 0.71 -2.07
N VAL A 187 26.34 0.09 -2.81
CA VAL A 187 24.92 0.01 -2.41
C VAL A 187 24.81 -0.82 -1.13
N ALA A 188 25.41 -2.00 -1.10
CA ALA A 188 25.40 -2.89 0.06
C ALA A 188 26.05 -2.23 1.30
N GLU A 189 27.13 -1.48 1.11
CA GLU A 189 27.78 -0.68 2.16
C GLU A 189 26.93 0.51 2.62
N GLY A 190 26.14 1.11 1.73
CA GLY A 190 25.15 2.13 2.05
C GLY A 190 24.16 1.64 3.09
N PHE A 191 23.49 0.52 2.78
CA PHE A 191 22.56 -0.13 3.70
C PHE A 191 23.21 -0.57 5.01
N GLU A 192 24.41 -1.16 4.96
CA GLU A 192 25.15 -1.55 6.17
C GLU A 192 25.39 -0.35 7.09
N LYS A 193 25.89 0.76 6.55
CA LYS A 193 26.15 1.99 7.31
C LYS A 193 24.87 2.62 7.84
N LEU A 194 23.77 2.56 7.08
CA LEU A 194 22.47 3.00 7.55
C LEU A 194 22.05 2.18 8.78
N TYR A 195 21.92 0.86 8.67
CA TYR A 195 21.38 0.01 9.73
C TYR A 195 22.29 -0.11 10.96
N THR A 196 23.61 -0.07 10.78
CA THR A 196 24.58 -0.09 11.89
C THR A 196 24.72 1.26 12.59
N ASN A 197 23.93 2.26 12.19
CA ASN A 197 23.98 3.63 12.70
C ASN A 197 25.37 4.26 12.56
N TYR A 198 26.12 3.88 11.53
CA TYR A 198 27.44 4.44 11.26
C TYR A 198 27.32 5.96 11.15
N GLU A 199 28.07 6.68 11.99
CA GLU A 199 28.03 8.15 12.10
C GLU A 199 26.63 8.76 12.32
N GLY A 200 25.71 8.02 12.95
CA GLY A 200 24.38 8.50 13.29
C GLY A 200 23.35 8.44 12.16
N ARG A 201 23.62 7.70 11.06
CA ARG A 201 22.73 7.62 9.89
C ARG A 201 21.35 7.05 10.19
N LEU A 202 21.26 6.01 11.03
CA LEU A 202 19.97 5.46 11.47
C LEU A 202 19.21 6.48 12.31
N ASN A 203 19.91 7.22 13.18
CA ASN A 203 19.27 8.27 13.98
C ASN A 203 18.68 9.37 13.08
N LEU A 204 19.34 9.71 11.97
CA LEU A 204 18.82 10.68 11.01
C LEU A 204 17.58 10.15 10.28
N MET A 205 17.56 8.87 9.89
CA MET A 205 16.36 8.23 9.33
C MET A 205 15.21 8.19 10.34
N ALA A 206 15.52 7.90 11.61
CA ALA A 206 14.54 7.96 12.69
C ALA A 206 13.98 9.39 12.82
N GLN A 207 14.82 10.43 12.76
CA GLN A 207 14.39 11.83 12.81
C GLN A 207 13.53 12.24 11.61
N PHE A 208 13.85 11.75 10.40
CA PHE A 208 12.97 11.86 9.23
C PHE A 208 11.57 11.32 9.55
N TRP A 209 11.49 10.11 10.12
CA TRP A 209 10.22 9.52 10.53
C TRP A 209 9.53 10.27 11.66
N GLY A 210 10.28 10.78 12.63
CA GLY A 210 9.76 11.64 13.69
C GLY A 210 9.11 12.91 13.12
N LYS A 211 9.71 13.52 12.09
CA LYS A 211 9.15 14.68 11.41
C LYS A 211 7.86 14.35 10.65
N ILE A 212 7.80 13.20 9.97
CA ILE A 212 6.57 12.72 9.32
C ILE A 212 5.48 12.45 10.36
N ALA A 213 5.79 11.71 11.43
CA ALA A 213 4.85 11.45 12.53
C ALA A 213 4.33 12.75 13.15
N GLN A 214 5.19 13.73 13.41
CA GLN A 214 4.78 15.05 13.90
C GLN A 214 3.83 15.77 12.95
N THR A 215 4.04 15.65 11.63
CA THR A 215 3.25 16.32 10.59
C THR A 215 1.85 15.71 10.47
N PHE A 216 1.77 14.38 10.58
CA PHE A 216 0.55 13.61 10.29
C PHE A 216 -0.22 13.14 11.51
N LYS A 217 0.28 13.40 12.72
CA LYS A 217 -0.39 13.04 13.96
C LYS A 217 -1.86 13.47 13.96
N GLY A 218 -2.73 12.50 14.24
CA GLY A 218 -4.17 12.71 14.35
C GLY A 218 -4.91 12.89 13.02
N ASN A 219 -4.24 12.75 11.86
CA ASN A 219 -4.93 12.71 10.58
C ASN A 219 -5.60 11.34 10.38
N PRO A 220 -6.95 11.25 10.39
CA PRO A 220 -7.62 9.96 10.38
C PRO A 220 -7.59 9.22 9.03
N PHE A 221 -7.07 9.87 7.98
CA PHE A 221 -6.90 9.27 6.65
C PHE A 221 -5.48 8.77 6.40
N VAL A 222 -4.59 8.82 7.41
CA VAL A 222 -3.32 8.13 7.34
C VAL A 222 -3.52 6.67 7.74
N LEU A 223 -3.29 5.76 6.80
CA LEU A 223 -3.32 4.32 7.03
C LEU A 223 -2.17 3.90 7.95
N GLY A 224 -0.99 4.48 7.75
CA GLY A 224 0.19 4.21 8.54
C GLY A 224 1.48 4.75 7.93
N TYR A 225 2.60 4.28 8.49
CA TYR A 225 3.97 4.64 8.12
C TYR A 225 4.74 3.38 7.72
N GLU A 226 5.14 3.25 6.46
CA GLU A 226 5.93 2.11 5.97
C GLU A 226 7.41 2.45 5.97
N LEU A 227 8.13 1.84 6.93
CA LEU A 227 9.43 2.35 7.42
C LEU A 227 10.50 2.51 6.34
N ILE A 228 10.53 1.60 5.37
CA ILE A 228 11.44 1.63 4.22
C ILE A 228 10.93 0.62 3.17
N ASN A 229 10.84 1.06 1.93
CA ASN A 229 10.55 0.20 0.78
C ASN A 229 11.69 -0.80 0.54
N GLU A 230 11.37 -2.08 0.33
CA GLU A 230 12.29 -3.12 -0.16
C GLU A 230 13.70 -3.08 0.45
N PRO A 231 13.84 -3.18 1.79
CA PRO A 231 15.15 -3.06 2.43
C PRO A 231 16.11 -4.14 1.90
N PHE A 232 17.32 -3.73 1.50
CA PHE A 232 18.40 -4.66 1.18
C PHE A 232 19.07 -5.17 2.47
N ALA A 233 19.77 -6.30 2.41
CA ALA A 233 20.31 -6.98 3.60
C ALA A 233 21.51 -6.30 4.29
N GLY A 234 22.13 -5.29 3.69
CA GLY A 234 23.40 -4.70 4.14
C GLY A 234 24.61 -5.23 3.36
N ASN A 235 25.82 -5.15 3.94
CA ASN A 235 27.05 -5.45 3.20
C ASN A 235 27.34 -6.96 3.15
N ILE A 236 26.74 -7.63 2.17
CA ILE A 236 26.91 -9.06 1.90
C ILE A 236 28.35 -9.48 1.56
N PHE A 237 29.22 -8.55 1.14
CA PHE A 237 30.63 -8.84 0.86
C PHE A 237 31.47 -8.93 2.13
N LYS A 238 31.15 -8.12 3.14
CA LYS A 238 31.77 -8.17 4.47
C LYS A 238 31.18 -9.29 5.32
N ASN A 239 29.88 -9.55 5.19
CA ASN A 239 29.18 -10.62 5.89
C ASN A 239 28.22 -11.39 4.97
N PRO A 240 28.70 -12.47 4.31
CA PRO A 240 27.87 -13.27 3.40
C PRO A 240 26.67 -13.95 4.07
N LEU A 241 26.66 -14.11 5.40
CA LEU A 241 25.52 -14.68 6.12
C LEU A 241 24.26 -13.80 6.01
N LEU A 242 24.40 -12.52 5.65
CA LEU A 242 23.27 -11.62 5.38
C LEU A 242 22.40 -12.08 4.21
N LEU A 243 22.89 -12.95 3.33
CA LEU A 243 22.10 -13.60 2.27
C LEU A 243 21.28 -14.79 2.79
N ILE A 244 21.52 -15.26 4.02
CA ILE A 244 20.70 -16.31 4.62
C ILE A 244 19.37 -15.68 5.01
N PRO A 245 18.25 -16.23 4.52
CA PRO A 245 16.96 -15.61 4.76
C PRO A 245 16.56 -15.53 6.24
N GLY A 246 15.99 -14.39 6.61
CA GLY A 246 15.67 -13.97 7.97
C GLY A 246 16.91 -13.56 8.80
N PHE A 247 18.14 -13.79 8.33
CA PHE A 247 19.32 -13.43 9.11
C PHE A 247 19.52 -11.91 9.15
N ALA A 248 19.36 -11.23 8.01
CA ALA A 248 19.48 -9.78 7.92
C ALA A 248 18.31 -9.05 8.60
N ASP A 249 17.08 -9.56 8.49
CA ASP A 249 15.94 -9.06 9.26
C ASP A 249 16.27 -9.00 10.76
N ARG A 250 16.86 -10.08 11.28
CA ARG A 250 17.21 -10.20 12.69
C ARG A 250 18.40 -9.31 13.07
N LEU A 251 19.46 -9.30 12.26
CA LEU A 251 20.74 -8.69 12.62
C LEU A 251 20.81 -7.19 12.29
N ARG A 252 20.03 -6.72 11.31
CA ARG A 252 20.08 -5.35 10.79
C ARG A 252 18.76 -4.62 10.96
N LEU A 253 17.65 -5.22 10.55
CA LEU A 253 16.37 -4.51 10.51
C LEU A 253 15.67 -4.44 11.87
N GLN A 254 15.70 -5.49 12.70
CA GLN A 254 14.97 -5.53 13.97
C GLN A 254 15.33 -4.36 14.90
N ASP A 255 16.63 -4.13 15.12
CA ASP A 255 17.10 -3.02 15.98
C ASP A 255 16.91 -1.67 15.28
N ALA A 256 17.09 -1.61 13.96
CA ALA A 256 16.85 -0.40 13.19
C ALA A 256 15.41 0.09 13.30
N TYR A 257 14.45 -0.82 13.11
CA TYR A 257 13.03 -0.53 13.22
C TYR A 257 12.60 -0.21 14.65
N GLU A 258 13.25 -0.79 15.67
CA GLU A 258 13.02 -0.39 17.05
C GLU A 258 13.39 1.08 17.30
N ILE A 259 14.55 1.52 16.81
CA ILE A 259 14.98 2.93 16.95
C ILE A 259 14.06 3.88 16.20
N ILE A 260 13.67 3.53 14.97
CA ILE A 260 12.73 4.33 14.17
C ILE A 260 11.36 4.40 14.85
N ALA A 261 10.82 3.27 15.32
CA ALA A 261 9.54 3.22 16.02
C ALA A 261 9.56 4.06 17.30
N GLN A 262 10.64 4.02 18.08
CA GLN A 262 10.78 4.87 19.27
C GLN A 262 10.73 6.36 18.92
N GLU A 263 11.33 6.78 17.81
CA GLU A 263 11.28 8.19 17.37
C GLU A 263 9.89 8.58 16.87
N ILE A 264 9.21 7.73 16.09
CA ILE A 264 7.82 7.93 15.67
C ILE A 264 6.91 8.11 16.89
N ARG A 265 7.02 7.20 17.87
CA ARG A 265 6.13 7.16 19.04
C ARG A 265 6.30 8.34 19.99
N LYS A 266 7.42 9.09 19.93
CA LYS A 266 7.54 10.39 20.63
C LYS A 266 6.48 11.39 20.19
N TYR A 267 6.05 11.34 18.93
CA TYR A 267 5.12 12.29 18.34
C TYR A 267 3.74 11.66 18.12
N ASP A 268 3.70 10.42 17.63
CA ASP A 268 2.49 9.73 17.24
C ASP A 268 2.43 8.32 17.84
N GLU A 269 1.60 8.14 18.87
CA GLU A 269 1.40 6.85 19.49
C GLU A 269 0.44 5.96 18.70
N ASP A 270 -0.33 6.50 17.76
CA ASP A 270 -1.60 5.96 17.30
C ASP A 270 -1.53 5.31 15.92
N HIS A 271 -0.92 5.95 14.92
CA HIS A 271 -0.87 5.39 13.57
C HIS A 271 -0.09 4.09 13.49
N ILE A 272 -0.54 3.21 12.60
CA ILE A 272 0.06 1.89 12.37
C ILE A 272 1.46 2.05 11.76
N ILE A 273 2.42 1.26 12.24
CA ILE A 273 3.73 1.12 11.58
C ILE A 273 3.69 -0.13 10.69
N PHE A 274 3.95 0.08 9.40
CA PHE A 274 4.15 -0.95 8.39
C PHE A 274 5.65 -1.21 8.29
N PHE A 275 6.06 -2.47 8.32
CA PHE A 275 7.47 -2.84 8.28
C PHE A 275 7.67 -4.03 7.34
N GLU A 276 8.65 -3.90 6.46
CA GLU A 276 9.02 -4.92 5.49
C GLU A 276 10.22 -5.75 5.95
N PRO A 277 10.28 -7.06 5.64
CA PRO A 277 11.52 -7.83 5.70
C PRO A 277 12.44 -7.47 4.54
N VAL A 278 13.65 -8.02 4.53
CA VAL A 278 14.54 -7.93 3.36
C VAL A 278 13.81 -8.39 2.10
N THR A 279 13.92 -7.61 1.02
CA THR A 279 13.10 -7.72 -0.20
C THR A 279 13.05 -9.12 -0.85
N TRP A 280 14.05 -10.00 -0.66
CA TRP A 280 14.02 -11.37 -1.20
C TRP A 280 13.63 -12.45 -0.17
N ASP A 281 13.45 -12.10 1.11
CA ASP A 281 13.09 -13.07 2.16
C ASP A 281 11.59 -13.44 2.12
N ASN A 282 10.88 -13.01 1.08
CA ASN A 282 9.43 -13.09 1.00
C ASN A 282 8.88 -14.52 0.88
N MET A 283 9.69 -15.51 0.51
CA MET A 283 9.23 -16.91 0.36
C MET A 283 9.42 -17.81 1.59
N ILE A 284 10.07 -17.31 2.63
CA ILE A 284 10.49 -18.07 3.81
C ILE A 284 10.34 -17.23 5.07
N LYS A 285 10.33 -17.89 6.22
CA LYS A 285 10.08 -17.23 7.51
C LYS A 285 10.97 -15.98 7.70
N VAL A 286 10.34 -14.84 7.98
CA VAL A 286 11.06 -13.59 8.29
C VAL A 286 11.78 -13.68 9.63
N GLY A 287 12.88 -12.96 9.77
CA GLY A 287 13.78 -13.05 10.93
C GLY A 287 13.36 -12.28 12.17
N PHE A 288 12.36 -11.40 12.07
CA PHE A 288 11.86 -10.62 13.19
C PHE A 288 11.35 -11.54 14.31
N THR A 289 11.50 -11.13 15.56
CA THR A 289 10.86 -11.80 16.71
C THR A 289 9.77 -11.00 17.36
N GLN A 290 9.68 -9.70 17.05
CA GLN A 290 8.67 -8.80 17.56
C GLN A 290 8.45 -7.65 16.55
N PRO A 291 7.28 -7.00 16.56
CA PRO A 291 7.06 -5.79 15.79
C PRO A 291 7.96 -4.63 16.23
N PRO A 292 8.11 -3.59 15.39
CA PRO A 292 8.78 -2.35 15.77
C PRO A 292 8.20 -1.72 17.04
N GLY A 293 9.04 -1.40 18.02
CA GLY A 293 8.61 -0.88 19.33
C GLY A 293 8.15 -1.96 20.33
N GLY A 294 8.21 -3.24 19.93
CA GLY A 294 7.85 -4.41 20.73
C GLY A 294 6.36 -4.75 20.78
N ASN A 295 6.03 -5.89 21.40
CA ASN A 295 4.67 -6.46 21.42
C ASN A 295 3.58 -5.55 22.01
N LYS A 296 3.96 -4.49 22.74
CA LYS A 296 3.00 -3.47 23.20
C LYS A 296 2.34 -2.70 22.05
N TYR A 297 2.93 -2.72 20.86
CA TYR A 297 2.43 -2.07 19.65
C TYR A 297 1.95 -3.07 18.59
N SER A 298 1.73 -4.34 18.97
CA SER A 298 1.09 -5.35 18.12
C SER A 298 -0.25 -4.88 17.55
N ASP A 299 -1.02 -4.10 18.32
CA ASP A 299 -2.31 -3.52 17.91
C ASP A 299 -2.19 -2.34 16.93
N ARG A 300 -0.97 -2.00 16.50
CA ARG A 300 -0.67 -0.92 15.55
C ARG A 300 0.62 -1.19 14.78
N SER A 301 0.82 -2.46 14.44
CA SER A 301 1.95 -2.93 13.63
C SER A 301 1.43 -3.86 12.54
N VAL A 302 1.93 -3.70 11.32
CA VAL A 302 1.56 -4.49 10.15
C VAL A 302 2.84 -4.98 9.48
N LEU A 303 2.93 -6.28 9.26
CA LEU A 303 3.95 -6.85 8.38
C LEU A 303 3.54 -6.54 6.94
N ALA A 304 4.28 -5.61 6.32
CA ALA A 304 4.15 -5.29 4.90
C ALA A 304 5.04 -6.24 4.08
N TYR A 305 4.61 -6.58 2.88
CA TYR A 305 5.37 -7.43 1.98
C TYR A 305 4.96 -7.19 0.53
N HIS A 306 5.86 -7.54 -0.39
CA HIS A 306 5.66 -7.44 -1.84
C HIS A 306 5.52 -8.82 -2.47
N TYR A 307 4.81 -8.93 -3.59
CA TYR A 307 4.78 -10.15 -4.40
C TYR A 307 4.99 -9.81 -5.87
N TYR A 308 6.10 -10.29 -6.43
CA TYR A 308 6.44 -10.13 -7.83
C TYR A 308 6.88 -11.46 -8.42
N ASN A 309 6.26 -11.91 -9.51
CA ASN A 309 6.68 -13.13 -10.20
C ASN A 309 7.22 -12.79 -11.60
N PRO A 310 8.54 -12.89 -11.84
CA PRO A 310 9.65 -13.10 -10.88
C PRO A 310 9.94 -11.86 -9.98
N PRO A 311 10.73 -11.99 -8.88
CA PRO A 311 11.54 -13.16 -8.46
C PRO A 311 10.82 -14.19 -7.60
N ASP A 312 9.64 -13.88 -7.05
CA ASP A 312 8.84 -14.81 -6.27
C ASP A 312 8.23 -15.91 -7.16
N PHE A 313 7.89 -17.02 -6.52
CA PHE A 313 7.20 -18.13 -7.16
C PHE A 313 6.33 -18.86 -6.14
N ALA A 314 5.57 -19.85 -6.60
CA ALA A 314 4.70 -20.66 -5.75
C ALA A 314 3.79 -19.82 -4.82
N MET A 315 3.05 -18.87 -5.40
CA MET A 315 2.12 -17.92 -4.74
C MET A 315 1.36 -18.50 -3.52
N GLY A 316 0.82 -19.71 -3.63
CA GLY A 316 0.11 -20.36 -2.52
C GLY A 316 0.99 -20.58 -1.27
N LEU A 317 2.24 -21.02 -1.46
CA LEU A 317 3.21 -21.20 -0.38
C LEU A 317 3.66 -19.85 0.17
N PHE A 318 3.94 -18.89 -0.71
CA PHE A 318 4.33 -17.53 -0.34
C PHE A 318 3.35 -16.92 0.66
N PHE A 319 2.07 -16.82 0.29
CA PHE A 319 1.06 -16.17 1.14
C PHE A 319 0.82 -16.97 2.44
N ASN A 320 0.94 -18.29 2.38
CA ASN A 320 0.85 -19.13 3.56
C ASN A 320 1.99 -18.86 4.56
N GLU A 321 3.23 -18.68 4.09
CA GLU A 321 4.35 -18.30 4.97
C GLU A 321 4.19 -16.89 5.52
N ARG A 322 3.76 -15.90 4.71
CA ARG A 322 3.42 -14.56 5.22
C ARG A 322 2.37 -14.61 6.32
N ASN A 323 1.29 -15.37 6.11
CA ASN A 323 0.23 -15.53 7.10
C ASN A 323 0.72 -16.18 8.41
N LYS A 324 1.63 -17.16 8.33
CA LYS A 324 2.27 -17.72 9.54
C LYS A 324 3.11 -16.69 10.27
N ASP A 325 3.83 -15.83 9.56
CA ASP A 325 4.64 -14.79 10.16
C ASP A 325 3.78 -13.70 10.82
N ILE A 326 2.68 -13.31 10.19
CA ILE A 326 1.67 -12.40 10.77
C ILE A 326 1.15 -12.93 12.10
N GLN A 327 0.75 -14.21 12.14
CA GLN A 327 0.26 -14.86 13.37
C GLN A 327 1.37 -14.96 14.43
N ARG A 328 2.59 -15.34 14.03
CA ARG A 328 3.72 -15.52 14.93
C ARG A 328 4.20 -14.21 15.56
N LEU A 329 4.20 -13.12 14.79
CA LEU A 329 4.57 -11.78 15.25
C LEU A 329 3.42 -11.07 15.97
N ASN A 330 2.20 -11.62 15.89
CA ASN A 330 0.99 -11.06 16.47
C ASN A 330 0.70 -9.64 15.97
N VAL A 331 0.68 -9.47 14.64
CA VAL A 331 0.53 -8.20 13.91
C VAL A 331 -0.57 -8.31 12.86
N GLY A 332 -0.82 -7.24 12.09
CA GLY A 332 -1.61 -7.31 10.87
C GLY A 332 -0.76 -7.68 9.65
N GLY A 333 -1.40 -7.99 8.52
CA GLY A 333 -0.76 -8.28 7.25
C GLY A 333 -1.26 -7.40 6.12
N PHE A 334 -0.37 -7.02 5.20
CA PHE A 334 -0.75 -6.16 4.08
C PHE A 334 0.21 -6.34 2.88
N LEU A 335 -0.34 -6.51 1.67
CA LEU A 335 0.44 -6.57 0.44
C LEU A 335 0.63 -5.14 -0.12
N THR A 336 1.79 -4.54 0.10
CA THR A 336 2.03 -3.12 -0.27
C THR A 336 2.47 -2.92 -1.71
N GLU A 337 2.87 -4.00 -2.40
CA GLU A 337 3.26 -3.95 -3.80
C GLU A 337 3.11 -5.29 -4.55
N PHE A 338 2.61 -5.20 -5.78
CA PHE A 338 2.55 -6.27 -6.79
C PHE A 338 2.16 -5.66 -8.14
N PHE A 339 2.33 -6.37 -9.26
CA PHE A 339 1.92 -5.85 -10.56
C PHE A 339 0.39 -5.63 -10.66
N VAL A 340 -0.01 -4.44 -11.13
CA VAL A 340 -1.39 -4.19 -11.62
C VAL A 340 -1.42 -3.58 -13.02
N SER A 341 -0.48 -2.69 -13.34
CA SER A 341 -0.33 -2.10 -14.69
C SER A 341 0.69 -2.84 -15.56
N GLY A 342 1.54 -3.66 -14.94
CA GLY A 342 2.49 -4.56 -15.61
C GLY A 342 2.06 -6.03 -15.53
N GLY A 343 2.90 -6.91 -16.09
CA GLY A 343 2.71 -8.37 -16.00
C GLY A 343 1.47 -8.88 -16.75
N SER A 344 0.98 -10.05 -16.34
CA SER A 344 -0.23 -10.68 -16.89
C SER A 344 -1.45 -10.35 -16.04
N PHE A 345 -2.51 -9.82 -16.63
CA PHE A 345 -3.77 -9.55 -15.90
C PHE A 345 -4.31 -10.79 -15.18
N ALA A 346 -4.21 -11.97 -15.80
CA ALA A 346 -4.66 -13.23 -15.19
C ALA A 346 -3.80 -13.64 -13.97
N GLU A 347 -2.55 -13.19 -13.90
CA GLU A 347 -1.71 -13.38 -12.72
C GLU A 347 -2.03 -12.35 -11.63
N ASN A 348 -2.16 -11.07 -12.00
CA ASN A 348 -2.52 -9.99 -11.08
C ASN A 348 -3.85 -10.31 -10.36
N GLN A 349 -4.82 -10.87 -11.09
CA GLN A 349 -6.08 -11.38 -10.54
C GLN A 349 -5.88 -12.47 -9.48
N LYS A 350 -4.99 -13.44 -9.74
CA LYS A 350 -4.70 -14.51 -8.77
C LYS A 350 -4.04 -13.96 -7.50
N VAL A 351 -3.22 -12.92 -7.60
CA VAL A 351 -2.63 -12.25 -6.44
C VAL A 351 -3.73 -11.61 -5.58
N MET A 352 -4.68 -10.91 -6.20
CA MET A 352 -5.84 -10.35 -5.50
C MET A 352 -6.74 -11.42 -4.89
N ASP A 353 -6.97 -12.54 -5.59
CA ASP A 353 -7.74 -13.68 -5.05
C ASP A 353 -7.05 -14.32 -3.83
N MET A 354 -5.71 -14.32 -3.81
CA MET A 354 -4.94 -14.75 -2.65
C MET A 354 -5.06 -13.76 -1.49
N CYS A 355 -5.12 -12.46 -1.75
CA CYS A 355 -5.42 -11.46 -0.73
C CYS A 355 -6.83 -11.66 -0.14
N ASP A 356 -7.84 -11.90 -0.98
CA ASP A 356 -9.21 -12.22 -0.53
C ASP A 356 -9.23 -13.47 0.36
N LYS A 357 -8.52 -14.54 -0.03
CA LYS A 357 -8.42 -15.79 0.74
C LYS A 357 -7.87 -15.58 2.16
N TYR A 358 -6.92 -14.67 2.33
CA TYR A 358 -6.34 -14.35 3.63
C TYR A 358 -6.95 -13.10 4.27
N ASN A 359 -7.99 -12.52 3.66
CA ASN A 359 -8.64 -11.29 4.06
C ASN A 359 -7.62 -10.15 4.29
N GLN A 360 -6.73 -9.91 3.33
CA GLN A 360 -5.71 -8.86 3.41
C GLN A 360 -5.95 -7.77 2.37
N GLY A 361 -5.59 -6.53 2.71
CA GLY A 361 -5.57 -5.42 1.75
C GLY A 361 -4.37 -5.50 0.80
N TRP A 362 -4.46 -4.75 -0.30
CA TRP A 362 -3.39 -4.67 -1.29
C TRP A 362 -3.25 -3.27 -1.91
N LEU A 363 -2.04 -2.92 -2.31
CA LEU A 363 -1.70 -1.69 -3.04
C LEU A 363 -0.90 -2.09 -4.29
N GLY A 364 -1.48 -1.89 -5.47
CA GLY A 364 -0.89 -2.31 -6.75
C GLY A 364 0.14 -1.32 -7.31
N TRP A 365 1.22 -1.83 -7.90
CA TRP A 365 2.21 -1.07 -8.67
C TRP A 365 1.84 -1.03 -10.17
N ILE A 366 1.62 0.14 -10.78
CA ILE A 366 1.59 1.52 -10.25
C ILE A 366 0.46 2.30 -10.92
N TYR A 367 -0.10 3.31 -10.26
CA TYR A 367 -1.19 4.13 -10.82
C TYR A 367 -0.78 4.86 -12.11
N LYS A 368 0.40 5.50 -12.08
CA LYS A 368 0.96 6.33 -13.15
C LYS A 368 2.49 6.22 -13.15
N PRO A 369 3.18 6.55 -14.24
CA PRO A 369 4.63 6.38 -14.34
C PRO A 369 5.45 7.40 -13.51
N TYR A 370 4.92 8.59 -13.24
CA TYR A 370 5.59 9.64 -12.45
C TYR A 370 7.03 10.00 -12.89
N ALA A 371 7.30 9.98 -14.20
CA ALA A 371 8.56 10.43 -14.80
C ALA A 371 9.82 9.93 -14.05
N ASP A 372 10.06 8.61 -14.06
CA ASP A 372 11.35 8.05 -13.65
C ASP A 372 12.43 8.39 -14.72
N PRO A 373 13.45 9.21 -14.40
CA PRO A 373 14.46 9.60 -15.37
C PRO A 373 15.44 8.45 -15.70
N TYR A 374 15.57 7.47 -14.81
CA TYR A 374 16.56 6.40 -14.89
C TYR A 374 16.02 5.10 -15.46
N ARG A 375 14.70 4.89 -15.42
CA ARG A 375 14.06 3.66 -15.90
C ARG A 375 13.06 3.94 -17.01
N ASP A 376 13.10 3.10 -18.04
CA ASP A 376 12.17 3.20 -19.18
C ASP A 376 10.71 3.00 -18.76
N GLU A 377 10.44 2.24 -17.68
CA GLU A 377 9.11 1.96 -17.13
C GLU A 377 8.41 3.18 -16.51
N GLY A 378 9.16 4.21 -16.10
CA GLY A 378 8.60 5.47 -15.59
C GLY A 378 8.62 6.61 -16.59
N ARG A 379 9.01 6.38 -17.84
CA ARG A 379 8.88 7.41 -18.89
C ARG A 379 7.44 7.47 -19.37
N CYS A 380 6.94 8.68 -19.57
CA CYS A 380 5.65 9.01 -20.20
C CYS A 380 5.54 8.64 -21.68
N THR A 381 6.19 7.54 -22.07
CA THR A 381 6.34 7.05 -23.43
C THR A 381 6.60 5.55 -23.35
N TYR A 382 5.61 4.73 -23.03
CA TYR A 382 5.79 3.28 -23.12
C TYR A 382 4.59 2.53 -23.73
N ASN A 383 4.85 1.99 -24.93
CA ASN A 383 4.19 0.92 -25.68
C ASN A 383 2.66 0.97 -25.90
N ASN A 384 2.26 0.72 -27.16
CA ASN A 384 0.89 0.55 -27.62
C ASN A 384 -0.08 1.69 -27.24
N GLY A 385 0.43 2.90 -27.00
CA GLY A 385 -0.36 4.11 -26.70
C GLY A 385 -0.66 4.33 -25.21
N THR A 386 -0.29 3.39 -24.32
CA THR A 386 -0.37 3.58 -22.86
C THR A 386 0.78 4.44 -22.35
N ASN A 387 0.67 4.93 -21.11
CA ASN A 387 1.73 5.72 -20.48
C ASN A 387 2.58 4.94 -19.45
N GLY A 388 2.41 3.62 -19.34
CA GLY A 388 3.05 2.83 -18.28
C GLY A 388 2.23 2.73 -16.99
N GLY A 389 1.02 3.31 -16.95
CA GLY A 389 0.07 3.22 -15.85
C GLY A 389 -1.36 3.03 -16.33
N PHE A 390 -2.32 3.59 -15.60
CA PHE A 390 -3.75 3.35 -15.80
C PHE A 390 -4.36 4.14 -16.97
N TYR A 391 -3.56 4.91 -17.72
CA TYR A 391 -4.05 5.83 -18.74
C TYR A 391 -3.33 5.67 -20.08
N TYR A 392 -4.06 5.92 -21.15
CA TYR A 392 -3.48 6.28 -22.43
C TYR A 392 -2.94 7.72 -22.39
N ASN A 393 -2.03 8.04 -23.30
CA ASN A 393 -1.45 9.40 -23.39
C ASN A 393 -2.48 10.51 -23.64
N ASN A 394 -3.68 10.17 -24.14
CA ASN A 394 -4.78 11.12 -24.34
C ASN A 394 -5.62 11.38 -23.09
N GLY A 395 -5.31 10.74 -21.95
CA GLY A 395 -6.04 10.89 -20.69
C GLY A 395 -7.17 9.88 -20.47
N THR A 396 -7.50 9.02 -21.44
CA THR A 396 -8.51 7.96 -21.26
C THR A 396 -7.94 6.82 -20.43
N ALA A 397 -8.71 6.29 -19.47
CA ALA A 397 -8.31 5.13 -18.68
C ALA A 397 -8.19 3.86 -19.53
N VAL A 398 -7.21 3.02 -19.25
CA VAL A 398 -7.01 1.72 -19.92
C VAL A 398 -7.99 0.72 -19.32
N TYR A 399 -9.03 0.37 -20.08
CA TYR A 399 -10.13 -0.46 -19.59
C TYR A 399 -9.66 -1.78 -18.99
N GLU A 400 -8.70 -2.47 -19.61
CA GLU A 400 -8.23 -3.78 -19.16
C GLU A 400 -7.51 -3.70 -17.80
N ILE A 401 -6.74 -2.64 -17.56
CA ILE A 401 -6.05 -2.40 -16.27
C ILE A 401 -7.10 -2.10 -15.19
N VAL A 402 -8.03 -1.17 -15.48
CA VAL A 402 -9.09 -0.78 -14.54
C VAL A 402 -10.02 -1.95 -14.25
N HIS A 403 -10.48 -2.67 -15.27
CA HIS A 403 -11.35 -3.83 -15.11
C HIS A 403 -10.67 -4.95 -14.33
N THR A 404 -9.34 -5.05 -14.34
CA THR A 404 -8.63 -6.05 -13.55
C THR A 404 -8.68 -5.78 -12.05
N ILE A 405 -8.59 -4.51 -11.63
CA ILE A 405 -8.49 -4.11 -10.22
C ILE A 405 -9.82 -3.69 -9.59
N VAL A 406 -10.81 -3.27 -10.39
CA VAL A 406 -12.18 -3.07 -9.92
C VAL A 406 -12.70 -4.40 -9.40
N ARG A 407 -13.24 -4.43 -8.19
CA ARG A 407 -13.80 -5.64 -7.56
C ARG A 407 -14.99 -5.27 -6.70
N THR A 408 -15.94 -6.20 -6.58
CA THR A 408 -16.90 -6.13 -5.47
C THR A 408 -16.24 -6.70 -4.23
N TYR A 409 -16.22 -5.95 -3.13
CA TYR A 409 -15.57 -6.35 -1.88
C TYR A 409 -16.15 -5.61 -0.68
N ALA A 410 -16.03 -6.18 0.52
CA ALA A 410 -16.42 -5.52 1.76
C ALA A 410 -15.29 -4.60 2.22
N SER A 411 -15.50 -3.29 2.11
CA SER A 411 -14.54 -2.26 2.54
C SER A 411 -14.58 -2.03 4.05
N ALA A 412 -15.70 -2.38 4.70
CA ALA A 412 -15.85 -2.47 6.15
C ALA A 412 -16.79 -3.62 6.54
N ILE A 413 -16.42 -4.47 7.48
CA ILE A 413 -17.23 -5.60 7.96
C ILE A 413 -17.56 -5.40 9.44
N ALA A 414 -18.85 -5.30 9.79
CA ALA A 414 -19.32 -5.21 11.17
C ALA A 414 -19.28 -6.57 11.88
N GLY A 415 -18.06 -7.07 12.08
CA GLY A 415 -17.83 -8.38 12.66
C GLY A 415 -16.54 -9.02 12.20
N LYS A 416 -16.39 -10.32 12.48
CA LYS A 416 -15.23 -11.12 12.10
C LYS A 416 -15.50 -11.86 10.81
N SER A 417 -14.73 -11.56 9.75
CA SER A 417 -14.77 -12.29 8.48
C SER A 417 -14.52 -13.79 8.68
N ILE A 418 -15.26 -14.60 7.93
CA ILE A 418 -15.09 -16.06 7.83
C ILE A 418 -14.52 -16.39 6.44
N ASN A 419 -15.11 -15.83 5.39
CA ASN A 419 -14.68 -16.01 4.02
C ASN A 419 -15.15 -14.83 3.15
N GLN A 420 -14.34 -14.47 2.16
CA GLN A 420 -14.68 -13.51 1.11
C GLN A 420 -14.25 -14.09 -0.25
N TYR A 421 -15.07 -13.90 -1.26
CA TYR A 421 -14.79 -14.35 -2.61
C TYR A 421 -15.38 -13.40 -3.65
N PHE A 422 -14.59 -13.08 -4.67
CA PHE A 422 -15.05 -12.37 -5.87
C PHE A 422 -14.61 -13.13 -7.12
N ASN A 423 -15.54 -13.29 -8.07
CA ASN A 423 -15.27 -13.86 -9.38
C ASN A 423 -15.19 -12.75 -10.43
N ASN A 424 -13.98 -12.45 -10.90
CA ASN A 424 -13.74 -11.40 -11.89
C ASN A 424 -14.29 -11.69 -13.30
N THR A 425 -14.85 -12.88 -13.54
CA THR A 425 -15.42 -13.25 -14.84
C THR A 425 -16.94 -13.11 -14.80
N SER A 426 -17.59 -13.57 -13.72
CA SER A 426 -19.05 -13.51 -13.58
C SER A 426 -19.56 -12.29 -12.80
N GLY A 427 -18.67 -11.59 -12.10
CA GLY A 427 -19.03 -10.57 -11.12
C GLY A 427 -19.63 -11.16 -9.83
N GLU A 428 -19.68 -12.48 -9.65
CA GLU A 428 -20.23 -13.07 -8.43
C GLU A 428 -19.39 -12.71 -7.20
N TYR A 429 -20.04 -12.23 -6.15
CA TYR A 429 -19.42 -11.92 -4.87
C TYR A 429 -20.10 -12.68 -3.73
N GLN A 430 -19.31 -13.15 -2.78
CA GLN A 430 -19.78 -13.79 -1.55
C GLN A 430 -18.99 -13.28 -0.34
N LEU A 431 -19.70 -13.03 0.75
CA LEU A 431 -19.14 -12.69 2.05
C LEU A 431 -19.84 -13.49 3.14
N GLU A 432 -19.07 -14.06 4.06
CA GLU A 432 -19.59 -14.61 5.31
C GLU A 432 -18.82 -14.03 6.49
N TYR A 433 -19.54 -13.62 7.53
CA TYR A 433 -18.94 -13.05 8.74
C TYR A 433 -19.77 -13.32 9.99
N ARG A 434 -19.11 -13.33 11.15
CA ARG A 434 -19.74 -13.37 12.46
C ARG A 434 -20.08 -11.95 12.90
N LEU A 435 -21.36 -11.67 13.09
CA LEU A 435 -21.85 -10.33 13.36
C LEU A 435 -21.35 -9.76 14.70
N CYS A 436 -20.95 -8.48 14.67
CA CYS A 436 -20.82 -7.60 15.82
C CYS A 436 -21.85 -6.47 15.68
N ILE A 437 -22.88 -6.48 16.51
CA ILE A 437 -23.98 -5.50 16.44
C ILE A 437 -23.49 -4.11 16.83
N GLU A 438 -22.63 -4.04 17.84
CA GLU A 438 -22.07 -2.78 18.33
C GLU A 438 -21.16 -2.11 17.30
N CYS A 439 -20.64 -2.89 16.35
CA CYS A 439 -19.79 -2.40 15.26
C CYS A 439 -20.58 -1.68 14.15
N GLY A 440 -21.91 -1.73 14.19
CA GLY A 440 -22.79 -1.04 13.26
C GLY A 440 -23.08 -1.86 11.99
N GLN A 441 -22.65 -1.36 10.84
CA GLN A 441 -23.01 -1.90 9.53
C GLN A 441 -21.79 -2.34 8.72
N THR A 442 -22.01 -3.34 7.87
CA THR A 442 -21.05 -3.80 6.86
C THR A 442 -21.27 -3.02 5.57
N GLU A 443 -20.19 -2.62 4.92
CA GLU A 443 -20.17 -1.82 3.69
C GLU A 443 -19.49 -2.64 2.58
N ILE A 444 -20.25 -2.95 1.54
CA ILE A 444 -19.77 -3.71 0.38
C ILE A 444 -19.75 -2.77 -0.83
N ASN A 445 -18.57 -2.48 -1.33
CA ASN A 445 -18.37 -1.71 -2.56
C ASN A 445 -18.66 -2.62 -3.74
N TYR A 446 -19.30 -2.08 -4.78
CA TYR A 446 -19.50 -2.79 -6.04
C TYR A 446 -19.40 -1.80 -7.20
N ASN A 447 -19.10 -2.28 -8.41
CA ASN A 447 -19.06 -1.45 -9.61
C ASN A 447 -20.03 -1.99 -10.67
N ALA A 448 -21.13 -1.27 -10.88
CA ALA A 448 -22.17 -1.66 -11.83
C ALA A 448 -21.67 -1.67 -13.27
N GLU A 449 -20.86 -0.68 -13.67
CA GLU A 449 -20.37 -0.53 -15.04
C GLU A 449 -19.51 -1.72 -15.48
N HIS A 450 -18.60 -2.16 -14.61
CA HIS A 450 -17.66 -3.23 -14.93
C HIS A 450 -18.27 -4.63 -14.80
N TYR A 451 -19.13 -4.87 -13.82
CA TYR A 451 -19.56 -6.24 -13.47
C TYR A 451 -21.06 -6.48 -13.47
N TYR A 452 -21.88 -5.43 -13.41
CA TYR A 452 -23.34 -5.57 -13.33
C TYR A 452 -24.10 -4.62 -14.29
N PRO A 453 -23.72 -4.55 -15.58
CA PRO A 453 -24.35 -3.60 -16.51
C PRO A 453 -25.84 -3.87 -16.75
N GLN A 454 -26.28 -5.11 -16.52
CA GLN A 454 -27.68 -5.53 -16.58
C GLN A 454 -28.36 -5.60 -15.20
N GLY A 455 -27.72 -5.05 -14.17
CA GLY A 455 -28.12 -5.17 -12.78
C GLY A 455 -27.67 -6.47 -12.12
N PHE A 456 -28.01 -6.59 -10.83
CA PHE A 456 -27.62 -7.71 -9.98
C PHE A 456 -28.70 -8.04 -8.95
N ASN A 457 -28.60 -9.24 -8.38
CA ASN A 457 -29.41 -9.70 -7.26
C ASN A 457 -28.55 -9.74 -6.00
N ILE A 458 -29.11 -9.31 -4.86
CA ILE A 458 -28.52 -9.48 -3.54
C ILE A 458 -29.34 -10.53 -2.77
N GLN A 459 -28.66 -11.51 -2.20
CA GLN A 459 -29.23 -12.47 -1.26
C GLN A 459 -28.52 -12.32 0.09
N ILE A 460 -29.29 -12.16 1.16
CA ILE A 460 -28.77 -12.12 2.53
C ILE A 460 -29.38 -13.28 3.32
N SER A 461 -28.51 -14.05 3.95
CA SER A 461 -28.86 -15.05 4.95
C SER A 461 -28.41 -14.59 6.32
N GLY A 462 -29.15 -14.99 7.36
CA GLY A 462 -28.99 -14.44 8.72
C GLY A 462 -29.93 -13.27 8.96
N ASN A 463 -29.91 -12.74 10.18
CA ASN A 463 -30.88 -11.74 10.59
C ASN A 463 -30.44 -10.31 10.27
N ALA A 464 -30.21 -10.00 9.00
CA ALA A 464 -29.81 -8.68 8.54
C ALA A 464 -30.67 -8.22 7.34
N SER A 465 -30.72 -6.92 7.14
CA SER A 465 -31.33 -6.26 5.98
C SER A 465 -30.25 -5.52 5.19
N TYR A 466 -30.58 -4.99 4.01
CA TYR A 466 -29.67 -4.11 3.28
C TYR A 466 -30.30 -2.83 2.77
N ILE A 467 -29.45 -1.82 2.59
CA ILE A 467 -29.73 -0.59 1.86
C ILE A 467 -28.78 -0.52 0.67
N LEU A 468 -29.30 -0.18 -0.50
CA LEU A 468 -28.53 -0.05 -1.72
C LEU A 468 -28.34 1.44 -2.07
N THR A 469 -27.12 1.80 -2.46
CA THR A 469 -26.78 3.11 -3.03
C THR A 469 -26.24 2.95 -4.46
N SER A 470 -25.64 3.98 -5.05
CA SER A 470 -25.07 3.92 -6.41
C SER A 470 -23.90 2.94 -6.54
N ASP A 471 -23.13 2.79 -5.48
CA ASP A 471 -21.78 2.20 -5.45
C ASP A 471 -21.55 1.30 -4.23
N GLN A 472 -22.49 1.26 -3.27
CA GLN A 472 -22.37 0.44 -2.07
C GLN A 472 -23.66 -0.29 -1.67
N VAL A 473 -23.48 -1.48 -1.09
CA VAL A 473 -24.49 -2.22 -0.33
C VAL A 473 -24.16 -2.10 1.16
N PHE A 474 -25.06 -1.51 1.93
CA PHE A 474 -24.99 -1.45 3.38
C PHE A 474 -25.77 -2.60 3.98
N VAL A 475 -25.12 -3.51 4.72
CA VAL A 475 -25.77 -4.62 5.41
C VAL A 475 -25.91 -4.28 6.89
N ILE A 476 -27.16 -4.24 7.35
CA ILE A 476 -27.56 -3.68 8.64
C ILE A 476 -28.18 -4.79 9.50
N PRO A 477 -27.72 -4.99 10.74
CA PRO A 477 -28.35 -5.89 11.70
C PRO A 477 -29.83 -5.56 11.94
N ASN A 478 -30.69 -6.57 12.02
CA ASN A 478 -32.08 -6.37 12.40
C ASN A 478 -32.21 -6.19 13.92
N SER A 479 -33.34 -5.66 14.39
CA SER A 479 -33.58 -5.41 15.82
C SER A 479 -33.44 -6.64 16.74
N ASN A 480 -33.62 -7.84 16.20
CA ASN A 480 -33.52 -9.13 16.90
C ASN A 480 -32.21 -9.88 16.60
N SER A 481 -31.22 -9.23 15.97
CA SER A 481 -29.89 -9.78 15.69
C SER A 481 -29.18 -10.20 16.96
N LYS A 482 -28.22 -11.12 16.82
CA LYS A 482 -27.37 -11.58 17.93
C LYS A 482 -25.91 -11.56 17.53
N ASN A 483 -25.05 -11.09 18.44
CA ASN A 483 -23.60 -11.19 18.27
C ASN A 483 -23.19 -12.64 17.99
N ASN A 484 -22.21 -12.79 17.11
CA ASN A 484 -21.69 -14.05 16.58
C ASN A 484 -22.63 -14.86 15.69
N GLU A 485 -23.84 -14.38 15.37
CA GLU A 485 -24.64 -14.98 14.30
C GLU A 485 -23.92 -14.83 12.95
N VAL A 486 -24.06 -15.83 12.08
CA VAL A 486 -23.43 -15.80 10.76
C VAL A 486 -24.35 -15.04 9.81
N ILE A 487 -23.80 -13.99 9.20
CA ILE A 487 -24.43 -13.29 8.09
C ILE A 487 -23.70 -13.71 6.81
N SER A 488 -24.46 -14.13 5.80
CA SER A 488 -23.93 -14.44 4.47
C SER A 488 -24.57 -13.50 3.45
N VAL A 489 -23.75 -12.86 2.62
CA VAL A 489 -24.17 -11.97 1.55
C VAL A 489 -23.69 -12.56 0.23
N LYS A 490 -24.59 -12.64 -0.75
CA LYS A 490 -24.27 -13.08 -2.11
C LYS A 490 -24.79 -12.07 -3.12
N ILE A 491 -23.92 -11.60 -4.01
CA ILE A 491 -24.25 -10.69 -5.11
C ILE A 491 -23.97 -11.41 -6.43
N THR A 492 -24.96 -11.46 -7.32
CA THR A 492 -24.85 -12.16 -8.62
C THR A 492 -25.45 -11.31 -9.73
N THR A 493 -24.87 -11.37 -10.93
CA THR A 493 -25.43 -10.75 -12.14
C THR A 493 -26.83 -11.25 -12.45
N VAL A 494 -27.69 -10.38 -13.01
CA VAL A 494 -28.96 -10.80 -13.59
C VAL A 494 -28.68 -11.44 -14.95
N ILE A 495 -29.03 -12.72 -15.10
CA ILE A 495 -29.01 -13.39 -16.39
C ILE A 495 -30.32 -13.05 -17.09
N GLU A 496 -30.28 -12.30 -18.19
CA GLU A 496 -31.42 -12.26 -19.11
C GLU A 496 -31.69 -13.69 -19.57
N LYS A 497 -32.83 -14.26 -19.16
CA LYS A 497 -33.37 -15.40 -19.88
C LYS A 497 -33.64 -14.88 -21.29
N GLN A 498 -32.81 -15.27 -22.26
CA GLN A 498 -33.22 -15.21 -23.66
C GLN A 498 -34.55 -15.95 -23.75
N ILE A 499 -35.62 -15.19 -23.91
CA ILE A 499 -36.91 -15.74 -24.32
C ILE A 499 -36.63 -16.21 -25.75
N ILE A 500 -36.38 -17.51 -25.89
CA ILE A 500 -36.48 -18.17 -27.18
C ILE A 500 -37.97 -18.17 -27.49
N GLU A 501 -38.43 -17.14 -28.21
CA GLU A 501 -39.74 -17.13 -28.86
C GLU A 501 -39.78 -18.11 -30.04
#